data_AF-A0A920ED82-F1
#
_entry.id   AF-A0A920ED82-F1
#
_cell.length_a   1.000
_cell.length_b   1.000
_cell.length_c   1.000
_cell.angle_alpha   90.00
_cell.angle_beta   90.00
_cell.angle_gamma   90.00
#
_symmetry.space_group_name_H-M   'P 1'
#
loop_
_entity.id
_entity.type
_entity.pdbx_description
1 polymer ?
#
loop_
_entity_poly.entity_id
_entity_poly.type
_entity_poly.pdbx_seq_one_letter_code
_entity_poly.pdbx_strand_id
1 'polypeptide(L)'
;MIRERTAELLTLPEGESFDWVDTVSIELTTLMLATLFDFPMEDRRKLTRWSDIVFAIPGPGGVVETKATKIDELLECVDYFDGLLNYAVKIRI
;
A
#
# COMPACT_ATOMS: atom_id res chain seq x y z
N MET A 1 4.72 -19.31 1.49
CA MET A 1 4.35 -17.93 1.85
C MET A 1 3.34 -17.32 0.88
N ILE A 2 3.72 -16.88 -0.34
CA ILE A 2 2.80 -16.15 -1.25
C ILE A 2 1.55 -16.99 -1.57
N ARG A 3 1.71 -18.26 -1.95
CA ARG A 3 0.59 -19.17 -2.27
C ARG A 3 -0.39 -19.35 -1.10
N GLU A 4 0.11 -19.50 0.13
CA GLU A 4 -0.76 -19.58 1.31
C GLU A 4 -1.56 -18.28 1.51
N ARG A 5 -0.90 -17.12 1.52
CA ARG A 5 -1.58 -15.81 1.68
C ARG A 5 -2.61 -15.53 0.58
N THR A 6 -2.34 -15.93 -0.66
CA THR A 6 -3.32 -15.87 -1.75
C THR A 6 -4.51 -16.79 -1.52
N ALA A 7 -4.30 -18.00 -0.99
CA ALA A 7 -5.40 -18.92 -0.67
C ALA A 7 -6.23 -18.44 0.53
N GLU A 8 -5.58 -17.90 1.57
CA GLU A 8 -6.23 -17.28 2.73
C GLU A 8 -7.12 -16.11 2.29
N LEU A 9 -6.59 -15.18 1.50
CA LEU A 9 -7.32 -14.02 0.98
C LEU A 9 -8.52 -14.39 0.10
N LEU A 10 -8.42 -15.49 -0.65
CA LEU A 10 -9.50 -15.97 -1.52
C LEU A 10 -10.60 -16.74 -0.75
N THR A 11 -10.60 -16.69 0.60
CA THR A 11 -11.72 -17.11 1.46
C THR A 11 -12.83 -16.05 1.42
N LEU A 12 -13.48 -15.93 0.27
CA LEU A 12 -14.47 -14.89 -0.05
C LEU A 12 -15.90 -15.32 0.35
N PRO A 13 -16.81 -14.38 0.64
CA PRO A 13 -18.17 -14.73 1.05
C PRO A 13 -18.99 -15.33 -0.11
N GLU A 14 -19.65 -16.45 0.16
CA GLU A 14 -20.52 -17.12 -0.81
C GLU A 14 -21.94 -16.54 -0.76
N GLY A 15 -22.47 -16.11 -1.91
CA GLY A 15 -23.84 -15.59 -2.05
C GLY A 15 -24.03 -14.11 -1.68
N GLU A 16 -23.01 -13.45 -1.13
CA GLU A 16 -23.04 -12.01 -0.80
C GLU A 16 -22.18 -11.18 -1.77
N SER A 17 -22.54 -9.91 -1.96
CA SER A 17 -21.80 -8.97 -2.81
C SER A 17 -20.73 -8.20 -2.02
N PHE A 18 -19.50 -8.18 -2.52
CA PHE A 18 -18.37 -7.45 -1.94
C PHE A 18 -17.59 -6.68 -3.03
N ASP A 19 -16.73 -5.74 -2.62
CA ASP A 19 -15.83 -5.03 -3.54
C ASP A 19 -14.62 -5.92 -3.88
N TRP A 20 -14.59 -6.42 -5.12
CA TRP A 20 -13.49 -7.24 -5.64
C TRP A 20 -12.19 -6.44 -5.78
N VAL A 21 -12.26 -5.14 -6.11
CA VAL A 21 -11.08 -4.30 -6.31
C VAL A 21 -10.36 -4.11 -4.98
N ASP A 22 -11.07 -3.76 -3.92
CA ASP A 22 -10.46 -3.62 -2.60
C ASP A 22 -10.04 -4.98 -2.01
N THR A 23 -10.98 -5.92 -1.93
CA THR A 23 -10.80 -7.20 -1.20
C THR A 23 -9.77 -8.11 -1.87
N VAL A 24 -9.67 -8.11 -3.21
CA VAL A 24 -8.83 -9.06 -3.95
C VAL A 24 -7.71 -8.36 -4.72
N SER A 25 -8.04 -7.39 -5.58
CA SER A 25 -7.03 -6.81 -6.48
C SER A 25 -5.96 -6.01 -5.72
N ILE A 26 -6.37 -5.10 -4.82
CA ILE A 26 -5.44 -4.28 -4.05
C ILE A 26 -4.64 -5.13 -3.04
N GLU A 27 -5.29 -6.09 -2.38
CA GLU A 27 -4.62 -7.00 -1.45
C GLU A 27 -3.58 -7.89 -2.14
N LEU A 28 -3.91 -8.59 -3.23
CA LEU A 28 -2.93 -9.41 -3.94
C LEU A 28 -1.73 -8.59 -4.46
N THR A 29 -1.98 -7.37 -4.97
CA THR A 29 -0.91 -6.49 -5.42
C THR A 29 -0.04 -6.00 -4.25
N THR A 30 -0.62 -5.54 -3.14
CA THR A 30 0.15 -5.04 -1.97
C THR A 30 0.90 -6.15 -1.24
N LEU A 31 0.33 -7.36 -1.10
CA LEU A 31 1.02 -8.54 -0.58
C LEU A 31 2.25 -8.90 -1.42
N MET A 32 2.15 -8.78 -2.75
CA MET A 32 3.28 -8.99 -3.67
C MET A 32 4.33 -7.87 -3.52
N LEU A 33 3.93 -6.60 -3.61
CA LEU A 33 4.85 -5.46 -3.52
C LEU A 33 5.58 -5.44 -2.17
N ALA A 34 4.89 -5.69 -1.06
CA ALA A 34 5.53 -5.75 0.25
C ALA A 34 6.52 -6.91 0.37
N THR A 35 6.24 -8.05 -0.27
CA THR A 35 7.20 -9.18 -0.37
C THR A 35 8.40 -8.86 -1.27
N LEU A 36 8.24 -8.02 -2.29
CA LEU A 36 9.33 -7.62 -3.20
C LEU A 36 10.27 -6.56 -2.61
N PHE A 37 9.75 -5.66 -1.77
CA PHE A 37 10.50 -4.55 -1.18
C PHE A 37 10.95 -4.77 0.28
N ASP A 38 10.68 -5.95 0.86
CA ASP A 38 10.87 -6.26 2.30
C ASP A 38 10.16 -5.22 3.21
N PHE A 39 8.96 -4.82 2.78
CA PHE A 39 8.15 -3.76 3.39
C PHE A 39 7.26 -4.35 4.50
N PRO A 40 7.08 -3.68 5.66
CA PRO A 40 6.22 -4.17 6.74
C PRO A 40 4.81 -4.52 6.27
N MET A 41 4.40 -5.76 6.53
CA MET A 41 3.22 -6.40 5.93
C MET A 41 1.91 -5.83 6.47
N GLU A 42 1.94 -5.36 7.72
CA GLU A 42 0.92 -4.57 8.40
C GLU A 42 0.63 -3.25 7.67
N ASP A 43 1.67 -2.59 7.16
CA ASP A 43 1.60 -1.26 6.54
C ASP A 43 1.43 -1.30 5.02
N ARG A 44 1.35 -2.49 4.40
CA ARG A 44 1.34 -2.68 2.92
C ARG A 44 0.34 -1.81 2.15
N ARG A 45 -0.78 -1.41 2.78
CA ARG A 45 -1.80 -0.52 2.18
C ARG A 45 -1.32 0.92 1.98
N LYS A 46 -0.29 1.38 2.70
CA LYS A 46 0.38 2.66 2.44
C LYS A 46 0.94 2.75 1.01
N LEU A 47 1.43 1.62 0.47
CA LEU A 47 1.90 1.54 -0.92
C LEU A 47 0.80 1.92 -1.93
N THR A 48 -0.44 1.47 -1.70
CA THR A 48 -1.59 1.87 -2.52
C THR A 48 -1.92 3.35 -2.31
N ARG A 49 -2.05 3.81 -1.06
CA ARG A 49 -2.38 5.21 -0.75
C ARG A 49 -1.39 6.18 -1.41
N TRP A 50 -0.09 5.93 -1.29
CA TRP A 50 0.94 6.77 -1.92
C TRP A 50 0.92 6.67 -3.44
N SER A 51 0.65 5.48 -4.01
CA SER A 51 0.45 5.31 -5.46
C SER A 51 -0.73 6.16 -5.98
N ASP A 52 -1.89 6.11 -5.31
CA ASP A 52 -3.05 6.92 -5.69
C ASP A 52 -2.75 8.42 -5.54
N ILE A 53 -2.07 8.81 -4.46
CA ILE A 53 -1.64 10.19 -4.21
C ILE A 53 -0.67 10.70 -5.27
N VAL A 54 0.26 9.88 -5.81
CA VAL A 54 1.14 10.28 -6.92
C VAL A 54 0.33 10.74 -8.14
N PHE A 55 -0.74 10.02 -8.51
CA PHE A 55 -1.55 10.34 -9.68
C PHE A 55 -2.74 11.28 -9.40
N ALA A 56 -3.16 11.46 -8.15
CA ALA A 56 -4.29 12.29 -7.78
C ALA A 56 -4.17 13.76 -8.25
N ILE A 57 -5.24 14.28 -8.86
CA ILE A 57 -5.40 15.72 -9.12
C ILE A 57 -6.12 16.32 -7.91
N PRO A 58 -5.53 17.28 -7.17
CA PRO A 58 -6.17 17.82 -5.98
C PRO A 58 -7.48 18.56 -6.28
N GLY A 59 -8.54 18.25 -5.53
CA GLY A 59 -9.83 18.94 -5.61
C GLY A 59 -10.86 18.39 -4.61
N PRO A 60 -11.95 19.14 -4.35
CA PRO A 60 -12.96 18.77 -3.34
C PRO A 60 -13.54 17.38 -3.59
N GLY A 61 -13.54 16.52 -2.56
CA GLY A 61 -14.01 15.13 -2.68
C GLY A 61 -13.15 14.20 -3.55
N GLY A 62 -11.96 14.64 -3.99
CA GLY A 62 -10.96 13.77 -4.62
C GLY A 62 -10.17 12.94 -3.59
N VAL A 63 -9.25 12.10 -4.08
CA VAL A 63 -8.31 11.31 -3.25
C VAL A 63 -7.54 12.18 -2.24
N VAL A 64 -7.30 13.45 -2.60
CA VAL A 64 -6.73 14.50 -1.78
C VAL A 64 -7.29 15.86 -2.22
N GLU A 65 -7.62 16.74 -1.27
CA GLU A 65 -8.32 17.99 -1.59
C GLU A 65 -7.39 19.13 -2.01
N THR A 66 -6.19 19.19 -1.43
CA THR A 66 -5.27 20.32 -1.63
C THR A 66 -3.90 19.87 -2.14
N LYS A 67 -3.21 20.78 -2.85
CA LYS A 67 -1.82 20.55 -3.28
C LYS A 67 -0.85 20.47 -2.09
N ALA A 68 -1.15 21.12 -0.96
CA ALA A 68 -0.34 21.03 0.25
C ALA A 68 -0.40 19.60 0.81
N THR A 69 -1.60 19.11 1.12
CA THR A 69 -1.84 17.74 1.61
C THR A 69 -1.24 16.66 0.68
N LYS A 70 -1.32 16.86 -0.65
CA LYS A 70 -0.65 15.97 -1.62
C LYS A 70 0.87 15.95 -1.48
N ILE A 71 1.50 17.08 -1.18
CA ILE A 71 2.94 17.15 -0.92
C ILE A 71 3.25 16.52 0.44
N ASP A 72 2.45 16.80 1.46
CA ASP A 72 2.65 16.28 2.83
C ASP A 72 2.63 14.74 2.85
N GLU A 73 1.63 14.10 2.21
CA GLU A 73 1.55 12.63 2.09
C GLU A 73 2.67 12.02 1.22
N LEU A 74 3.22 12.77 0.26
CA LEU A 74 4.39 12.33 -0.52
C LEU A 74 5.70 12.48 0.26
N LEU A 75 5.80 13.44 1.18
CA LEU A 75 6.92 13.55 2.11
C LEU A 75 6.88 12.45 3.17
N GLU A 76 5.70 12.10 3.71
CA GLU A 76 5.54 10.93 4.59
C GLU A 76 6.06 9.65 3.92
N CYS A 77 5.73 9.44 2.65
CA CYS A 77 6.23 8.33 1.85
C CYS A 77 7.77 8.32 1.79
N VAL A 78 8.40 9.47 1.48
CA VAL A 78 9.86 9.60 1.41
C VAL A 78 10.53 9.33 2.77
N ASP A 79 10.04 9.95 3.84
CA ASP A 79 10.59 9.79 5.19
C ASP A 79 10.45 8.33 5.68
N TYR A 80 9.33 7.67 5.36
CA TYR A 80 9.12 6.26 5.70
C TYR A 80 10.08 5.32 4.96
N PHE A 81 10.28 5.54 3.64
CA PHE A 81 11.24 4.75 2.86
C PHE A 81 12.71 5.02 3.25
N ASP A 82 13.08 6.25 3.60
CA ASP A 82 14.41 6.55 4.15
C ASP A 82 14.63 5.85 5.50
N GLY A 83 13.61 5.82 6.35
CA GLY A 83 13.61 5.04 7.60
C GLY A 83 13.88 3.54 7.36
N LEU A 84 13.18 2.92 6.40
CA LEU A 84 13.41 1.53 6.01
C LEU A 84 14.82 1.29 5.45
N LEU A 85 15.31 2.17 4.57
CA LEU A 85 16.64 2.05 3.97
C LEU A 85 17.75 2.15 5.04
N ASN A 86 17.66 3.13 5.94
CA ASN A 86 18.60 3.28 7.05
C ASN A 86 18.57 2.10 8.03
N TYR A 87 17.43 1.42 8.19
CA TYR A 87 17.32 0.20 8.98
C TYR A 87 17.93 -1.02 8.26
N ALA A 88 17.62 -1.20 6.97
CA ALA A 88 18.14 -2.29 6.15
C ALA A 88 19.66 -2.22 5.95
N VAL A 89 20.25 -1.02 5.89
CA VAL A 89 21.71 -0.82 5.89
C VAL A 89 22.33 -1.27 7.21
N LYS A 90 21.74 -0.92 8.36
CA LYS A 90 22.24 -1.31 9.69
C LYS A 90 22.22 -2.81 9.97
N ILE A 91 21.39 -3.58 9.27
CA ILE A 91 21.32 -5.05 9.39
C ILE A 91 22.42 -5.76 8.55
N ARG A 92 23.06 -5.04 7.61
CA ARG A 92 24.02 -5.62 6.65
C ARG A 92 25.50 -5.27 6.93
N ILE A 93 25.79 -4.77 8.14
CA ILE A 93 27.13 -4.34 8.60
C ILE A 93 27.43 -5.00 9.94
#